data_AF-A0A661WW70-F1
#
_entry.id   AF-A0A661WW70-F1
#
_cell.length_a   1.000
_cell.length_b   1.000
_cell.length_c   1.000
_cell.angle_alpha   90.00
_cell.angle_beta   90.00
_cell.angle_gamma   90.00
#
_symmetry.space_group_name_H-M   'P 1'
#
loop_
_entity.id
_entity.type
_entity.pdbx_description
1 polymer ?
#
loop_
_entity_poly.entity_id
_entity_poly.type
_entity_poly.pdbx_seq_one_letter_code
_entity_poly.pdbx_strand_id
1 'polypeptide(L)' 'SLDSYVIKKEREEKVKRALNKLPEKMREIIILRDIEGLAYKEIKEILNIPMSLVKVRLFRARNLLKKILEEEDGRI' A
#
# COMPACT_ATOMS: atom_id res chain seq x y z
N SER A 1 15.01 20.18 12.14
CA SER A 1 14.56 21.46 11.56
C SER A 1 13.10 21.35 11.18
N LEU A 2 12.36 22.46 11.22
CA LEU A 2 10.95 22.54 10.82
C LEU A 2 10.70 21.93 9.43
N ASP A 3 11.62 22.17 8.49
CA ASP A 3 11.55 21.69 7.12
C ASP A 3 11.49 20.16 7.00
N SER A 4 12.27 19.44 7.82
CA SER A 4 12.25 17.97 7.82
C SER A 4 10.92 17.40 8.30
N TYR A 5 10.24 18.09 9.23
CA TYR A 5 8.92 17.68 9.72
C TYR A 5 7.84 17.90 8.65
N VAL A 6 7.88 19.03 7.95
CA VAL A 6 6.93 19.34 6.86
C VAL A 6 7.07 18.34 5.73
N ILE A 7 8.29 18.07 5.25
CA ILE A 7 8.57 17.09 4.19
C ILE A 7 8.08 15.69 4.58
N LYS A 8 8.28 15.28 5.83
CA LYS A 8 7.80 13.98 6.32
C LYS A 8 6.28 13.89 6.27
N LYS A 9 5.58 14.93 6.75
CA LYS A 9 4.12 14.97 6.78
C LYS A 9 3.51 14.95 5.38
N GLU A 10 4.06 15.73 4.46
CA GLU A 10 3.60 15.73 3.06
C GLU A 10 3.76 14.35 2.40
N ARG A 11 4.88 13.67 2.66
CA ARG A 11 5.12 12.31 2.18
C ARG A 11 4.11 11.32 2.76
N GLU A 12 3.82 11.39 4.05
CA GLU A 12 2.82 10.55 4.71
C GLU A 12 1.41 10.76 4.15
N GLU A 13 1.02 12.01 3.92
CA GLU A 13 -0.27 12.34 3.32
C GLU A 13 -0.38 11.83 1.89
N LYS A 14 0.69 11.94 1.11
CA LYS A 14 0.75 11.38 -0.24
C LYS A 14 0.54 9.87 -0.26
N VAL A 15 1.24 9.14 0.61
CA VAL A 15 1.06 7.68 0.74
C VAL A 15 -0.37 7.35 1.14
N LYS A 16 -0.97 8.06 2.10
CA LYS A 16 -2.36 7.86 2.51
C LYS A 16 -3.34 8.07 1.35
N ARG A 17 -3.18 9.15 0.56
CA ARG A 17 -4.02 9.41 -0.62
C ARG A 17 -3.90 8.29 -1.65
N ALA A 18 -2.68 7.85 -1.93
CA ALA A 18 -2.43 6.77 -2.89
C ALA A 18 -3.06 5.44 -2.44
N LEU A 19 -2.95 5.10 -1.16
CA LEU A 19 -3.60 3.91 -0.59
C LEU A 19 -5.13 3.99 -0.70
N ASN A 20 -5.73 5.16 -0.47
CA ASN A 20 -7.17 5.35 -0.57
C ASN A 20 -7.71 5.19 -2.00
N LYS A 21 -6.88 5.41 -3.02
CA LYS A 21 -7.22 5.18 -4.44
C LYS A 21 -7.17 3.71 -4.85
N LEU A 22 -6.55 2.84 -4.06
CA LEU A 22 -6.55 1.41 -4.35
C LEU A 22 -7.96 0.82 -4.17
N PRO A 23 -8.33 -0.19 -4.99
CA PRO A 23 -9.46 -1.06 -4.68
C PRO A 23 -9.31 -1.65 -3.28
N GLU A 24 -10.41 -1.79 -2.56
CA GLU A 24 -10.43 -2.21 -1.15
C GLU A 24 -9.57 -3.45 -0.88
N LYS A 25 -9.76 -4.53 -1.66
CA LYS A 25 -9.00 -5.78 -1.53
C LYS A 25 -7.49 -5.64 -1.78
N MET A 26 -7.07 -4.64 -2.55
CA MET A 26 -5.66 -4.32 -2.79
C MET A 26 -5.11 -3.44 -1.68
N ARG A 27 -5.89 -2.48 -1.17
CA ARG A 27 -5.51 -1.67 -0.01
C ARG A 27 -5.32 -2.54 1.22
N GLU A 28 -6.29 -3.42 1.50
CA GLU A 28 -6.29 -4.30 2.67
C GLU A 28 -5.03 -5.19 2.71
N ILE A 29 -4.67 -5.83 1.59
CA ILE A 29 -3.50 -6.70 1.55
C ILE A 29 -2.17 -5.93 1.69
N ILE A 30 -2.11 -4.68 1.23
CA ILE A 30 -0.96 -3.79 1.44
C ILE A 30 -0.86 -3.38 2.90
N ILE A 31 -1.98 -3.02 3.55
CA ILE A 31 -1.99 -2.67 4.97
C ILE A 31 -1.46 -3.84 5.78
N LEU A 32 -2.05 -5.03 5.62
CA LEU A 32 -1.64 -6.21 6.38
C LEU A 32 -0.15 -6.57 6.17
N ARG A 33 0.37 -6.43 4.94
CA ARG A 33 1.75 -6.83 4.66
C ARG A 33 2.78 -5.74 4.92
N ASP A 34 2.57 -4.57 4.33
CA ASP A 34 3.58 -3.52 4.21
C ASP A 34 3.48 -2.48 5.35
N ILE A 35 2.33 -2.41 6.05
CA ILE A 35 2.15 -1.53 7.21
C ILE A 35 2.21 -2.35 8.51
N GLU A 36 1.39 -3.39 8.63
CA GLU A 36 1.33 -4.24 9.85
C GLU A 36 2.44 -5.30 9.89
N GLY A 37 3.14 -5.54 8.77
CA GLY A 37 4.31 -6.43 8.73
C GLY A 37 3.99 -7.93 8.73
N LEU A 38 2.73 -8.34 8.61
CA LEU A 38 2.31 -9.74 8.74
C LEU A 38 2.91 -10.65 7.67
N ALA A 39 3.25 -11.88 8.05
CA ALA A 39 3.70 -12.92 7.15
C ALA A 39 2.58 -13.34 6.18
N TYR A 40 2.96 -13.84 5.00
CA TYR A 40 1.96 -14.26 4.00
C TYR A 40 1.04 -15.38 4.51
N LYS A 41 1.52 -16.22 5.44
CA LYS A 41 0.71 -17.25 6.09
C LYS A 41 -0.38 -16.64 6.97
N GLU A 42 -0.05 -15.65 7.78
CA GLU A 42 -1.01 -14.94 8.63
C GLU A 42 -2.04 -14.19 7.78
N ILE A 43 -1.60 -13.53 6.71
CA ILE A 43 -2.50 -12.84 5.76
C ILE A 43 -3.46 -13.83 5.09
N LYS A 44 -2.97 -14.99 4.68
CA LYS A 44 -3.77 -16.07 4.09
C LYS A 44 -4.89 -16.49 5.05
N GLU A 45 -4.57 -16.64 6.33
CA GLU A 45 -5.49 -17.06 7.39
C GLU A 45 -6.52 -15.96 7.70
N ILE A 46 -6.07 -14.72 7.90
CA ILE A 46 -6.93 -13.55 8.18
C ILE A 46 -7.93 -13.31 7.05
N LEU A 47 -7.46 -13.31 5.80
CA LEU A 47 -8.31 -13.04 4.63
C LEU A 47 -9.06 -14.28 4.14
N ASN A 48 -8.79 -15.46 4.71
CA ASN A 48 -9.32 -16.75 4.27
C ASN A 48 -9.23 -16.97 2.75
N ILE A 49 -8.04 -16.78 2.18
CA ILE A 49 -7.77 -16.95 0.74
C ILE A 49 -6.58 -17.88 0.48
N PRO A 50 -6.45 -18.49 -0.69
CA PRO A 50 -5.27 -19.30 -1.01
C PRO A 50 -3.96 -18.48 -1.03
N MET A 51 -2.83 -19.12 -0.67
CA MET A 51 -1.50 -18.51 -0.71
C MET A 51 -1.12 -17.98 -2.11
N SER A 52 -1.55 -18.68 -3.16
CA SER A 52 -1.37 -18.22 -4.54
C SER A 52 -2.06 -16.87 -4.79
N LEU A 53 -3.25 -16.68 -4.22
CA LEU A 53 -3.99 -15.44 -4.34
C LEU A 53 -3.39 -14.31 -3.49
N VAL A 54 -2.82 -14.59 -2.31
CA VAL A 54 -2.06 -13.61 -1.51
C VAL A 54 -0.92 -13.01 -2.36
N LYS A 55 -0.11 -13.86 -2.99
CA LYS A 55 1.03 -13.44 -3.81
C LYS A 55 0.59 -12.59 -5.00
N VAL A 56 -0.42 -13.05 -5.74
CA VAL A 56 -0.93 -12.34 -6.93
C VAL A 56 -1.58 -11.02 -6.55
N ARG A 57 -2.38 -10.98 -5.47
CA ARG A 57 -2.99 -9.73 -4.99
C ARG A 57 -1.95 -8.74 -4.52
N LEU A 58 -0.94 -9.16 -3.76
CA LEU A 58 0.16 -8.28 -3.32
C LEU A 58 0.93 -7.70 -4.51
N PHE A 59 1.30 -8.53 -5.47
CA PHE A 59 1.99 -8.07 -6.67
C PHE A 59 1.18 -7.00 -7.42
N ARG A 60 -0.11 -7.28 -7.67
CA ARG A 60 -1.02 -6.33 -8.35
C ARG A 60 -1.21 -5.05 -7.54
N ALA A 61 -1.42 -5.17 -6.23
CA ALA A 61 -1.63 -4.04 -5.34
C ALA A 61 -0.41 -3.10 -5.30
N ARG A 62 0.81 -3.66 -5.20
CA ARG A 62 2.05 -2.87 -5.20
C ARG A 62 2.29 -2.18 -6.54
N ASN A 63 2.05 -2.87 -7.66
CA ASN A 63 2.18 -2.25 -8.98
C ASN A 63 1.17 -1.11 -9.19
N LEU A 64 -0.07 -1.30 -8.74
CA LEU A 64 -1.08 -0.25 -8.82
C LEU A 64 -0.73 0.92 -7.91
N LEU A 65 -0.28 0.65 -6.68
CA LEU A 65 0.13 1.69 -5.73
C LEU A 65 1.31 2.50 -6.29
N LYS A 66 2.32 1.81 -6.87
CA LYS A 66 3.44 2.46 -7.55
C LYS A 66 2.95 3.39 -8.65
N LYS A 67 2.09 2.91 -9.54
CA LYS A 67 1.52 3.72 -10.63
C LYS A 67 0.78 4.96 -10.10
N ILE A 68 -0.02 4.81 -9.04
CA ILE A 68 -0.74 5.93 -8.42
C ILE A 68 0.24 6.95 -7.83
N LEU A 69 1.30 6.49 -7.16
CA LEU A 69 2.31 7.37 -6.58
C LEU A 69 3.12 8.11 -7.65
N GLU A 70 3.46 7.45 -8.77
CA GLU A 70 4.12 8.06 -9.93
C GLU A 70 3.22 9.11 -10.59
N GLU A 71 1.93 8.84 -10.75
CA GLU A 71 0.96 9.82 -11.25
C GLU A 71 0.75 10.99 -10.28
N GLU A 72 0.97 10.82 -8.98
CA GLU A 72 0.94 11.93 -8.03
C GLU A 72 2.26 12.72 -7.99
N ASP A 73 3.41 12.09 -8.27
CA ASP A 73 4.69 12.81 -8.43
C ASP A 73 4.76 13.59 -9.75
N GLY A 74 4.17 13.07 -10.83
CA GLY A 74 4.16 13.70 -12.14
C GLY A 74 3.12 14.81 -12.32
N ARG A 75 2.29 15.08 -11.31
CA ARG A 75 1.33 16.22 -11.28
C ARG A 75 1.97 17.48 -10.66
N ILE A 76 3.22 17.76 -11.03
CA ILE A 76 3.92 19.01 -10.72
C ILE A 76 3.96 19.87 -11.98
#